data_AF-A0A7X3XI14-F1
#
_entry.id   AF-A0A7X3XI14-F1
#
_cell.length_a   1.000
_cell.length_b   1.000
_cell.length_c   1.000
_cell.angle_alpha   90.00
_cell.angle_beta   90.00
_cell.angle_gamma   90.00
#
_symmetry.space_group_name_H-M   'P 1'
#
loop_
_entity.id
_entity.type
_entity.pdbx_description
1 polymer ?
#
loop_
_entity_poly.entity_id
_entity_poly.type
_entity_poly.pdbx_seq_one_letter_code
_entity_poly.pdbx_strand_id
1 'polypeptide(L)'
;METLKLLIFVGTEGIYHDHAGNGQFLTTMLNDTDDIEADFSQDYGVLGNGLDKYDTVLFYTDVGELTAAQETGLLTHIRTGGGFFGLHTAAASFREAEGYHGMLNGFFDGHSPYMDFTVNVSDTEHPITEGLTDFKVTDELYYLKHNPEASRHLMHAYDETKDETHVMAFHHTYGAGRVFYFALGHDMAVLENPSFQTVIRRGALWAGNRI
;
A
#
# COMPACT_ATOMS: atom_id res chain seq x y z
N MET A 1 23.37 2.32 0.62
CA MET A 1 22.65 1.09 0.26
C MET A 1 22.39 1.13 -1.23
N GLU A 2 22.20 -0.02 -1.88
CA GLU A 2 21.79 -0.04 -3.28
C GLU A 2 20.39 0.55 -3.42
N THR A 3 20.19 1.42 -4.42
CA THR A 3 18.90 2.03 -4.77
C THR A 3 17.83 0.95 -4.93
N LEU A 4 16.66 1.17 -4.34
CA LEU A 4 15.51 0.28 -4.44
C LEU A 4 14.91 0.37 -5.85
N LYS A 5 14.73 -0.75 -6.55
CA LYS A 5 13.90 -0.80 -7.76
C LYS A 5 12.44 -1.03 -7.37
N LEU A 6 11.60 -0.03 -7.60
CA LEU A 6 10.18 -0.08 -7.25
C LEU A 6 9.32 -0.15 -8.52
N LEU A 7 8.35 -1.06 -8.55
CA LEU A 7 7.25 -0.98 -9.50
C LEU A 7 6.03 -0.36 -8.82
N ILE A 8 5.52 0.75 -9.35
CA ILE A 8 4.20 1.29 -9.01
C ILE A 8 3.24 0.75 -10.06
N PHE A 9 2.51 -0.29 -9.68
CA PHE A 9 1.51 -0.91 -10.52
C PHE A 9 0.15 -0.24 -10.31
N VAL A 10 -0.38 0.30 -11.39
CA VAL A 10 -1.66 1.02 -11.43
C VAL A 10 -2.63 0.25 -12.31
N GLY A 11 -3.44 -0.59 -11.68
CA GLY A 11 -4.54 -1.31 -12.31
C GLY A 11 -5.83 -0.55 -12.11
N THR A 12 -6.46 -0.05 -13.17
CA THR A 12 -7.67 0.77 -13.07
C THR A 12 -8.76 0.19 -13.94
N GLU A 13 -9.64 -0.59 -13.35
CA GLU A 13 -10.89 -1.00 -14.01
C GLU A 13 -12.10 -0.21 -13.47
N GLY A 14 -11.91 0.57 -12.39
CA GLY A 14 -12.88 1.51 -11.84
C GLY A 14 -12.71 2.96 -12.34
N ILE A 15 -13.70 3.80 -12.03
CA ILE A 15 -13.73 5.25 -12.36
C ILE A 15 -13.71 6.14 -11.11
N TYR A 16 -13.41 5.58 -9.94
CA TYR A 16 -13.65 6.25 -8.66
C TYR A 16 -12.53 7.20 -8.26
N HIS A 17 -11.30 6.96 -8.73
CA HIS A 17 -10.16 7.83 -8.45
C HIS A 17 -9.29 8.00 -9.70
N ASP A 18 -8.60 9.14 -9.80
CA ASP A 18 -7.57 9.39 -10.82
C ASP A 18 -6.25 8.67 -10.48
N HIS A 19 -6.33 7.33 -10.42
CA HIS A 19 -5.19 6.47 -10.11
C HIS A 19 -4.02 6.66 -11.08
N ALA A 20 -4.29 6.97 -12.35
CA ALA A 20 -3.24 7.21 -13.33
C ALA A 20 -2.47 8.50 -13.03
N GLY A 21 -3.18 9.62 -12.81
CA GLY A 21 -2.57 10.90 -12.45
C GLY A 21 -1.86 10.84 -11.10
N ASN A 22 -2.55 10.33 -10.08
CA ASN A 22 -2.02 10.16 -8.73
C ASN A 22 -0.84 9.17 -8.69
N GLY A 23 -0.92 8.07 -9.45
CA GLY A 23 0.16 7.11 -9.59
C GLY A 23 1.40 7.71 -10.24
N GLN A 24 1.23 8.52 -11.29
CA GLN A 24 2.33 9.25 -11.93
C GLN A 24 2.95 10.29 -10.99
N PHE A 25 2.14 10.95 -10.16
CA PHE A 25 2.63 11.83 -9.10
C PHE A 25 3.49 11.05 -8.10
N LEU A 26 3.01 9.91 -7.57
CA LEU A 26 3.77 9.06 -6.65
C LEU A 26 5.09 8.59 -7.26
N THR A 27 5.08 8.19 -8.53
CA THR A 27 6.30 7.81 -9.27
C THR A 27 7.30 8.96 -9.34
N THR A 28 6.85 10.17 -9.63
CA THR A 28 7.72 11.34 -9.71
C THR A 28 8.29 11.68 -8.32
N MET A 29 7.43 11.74 -7.30
CA MET A 29 7.81 12.02 -5.92
C MET A 29 8.86 11.04 -5.39
N LEU A 30 8.75 9.75 -5.71
CA LEU A 30 9.71 8.74 -5.26
C LEU A 30 11.02 8.78 -6.05
N ASN A 31 10.99 9.10 -7.34
CA ASN A 31 12.20 9.28 -8.15
C ASN A 31 12.97 10.58 -7.83
N ASP A 32 12.33 11.56 -7.18
CA ASP A 32 13.02 12.76 -6.66
C ASP A 32 13.87 12.44 -5.41
N THR A 33 13.86 11.20 -4.93
CA THR A 33 14.69 10.70 -3.82
C THR A 33 15.92 9.96 -4.35
N ASP A 34 17.01 9.95 -3.58
CA ASP A 34 18.27 9.32 -4.02
C ASP A 34 18.30 7.78 -3.83
N ASP A 35 17.29 7.20 -3.17
CA ASP A 35 17.29 5.79 -2.75
C ASP A 35 16.21 4.91 -3.38
N ILE A 36 15.37 5.48 -4.25
CA ILE A 36 14.35 4.73 -5.01
C ILE A 36 14.44 5.10 -6.50
N GLU A 37 14.41 4.07 -7.35
CA GLU A 37 14.11 4.20 -8.77
C GLU A 37 12.77 3.52 -9.02
N ALA A 38 11.75 4.31 -9.36
CA ALA A 38 10.37 3.87 -9.51
C ALA A 38 9.96 3.83 -10.99
N ASP A 39 9.53 2.65 -11.45
CA ASP A 39 8.82 2.45 -12.71
C ASP A 39 7.30 2.57 -12.48
N PHE A 40 6.57 3.12 -13.44
CA PHE A 40 5.11 3.11 -13.51
C PHE A 40 4.64 2.10 -14.54
N SER A 41 3.61 1.30 -14.23
CA SER A 41 2.99 0.40 -15.21
C SER A 41 1.51 0.20 -14.97
N GLN A 42 0.75 0.10 -16.06
CA GLN A 42 -0.63 -0.41 -16.08
C GLN A 42 -0.74 -1.73 -16.85
N ASP A 43 0.39 -2.28 -17.29
CA ASP A 43 0.43 -3.55 -18.02
C ASP A 43 0.39 -4.73 -17.04
N TYR A 44 -0.77 -5.35 -16.92
CA TYR A 44 -0.98 -6.54 -16.08
C TYR A 44 -0.06 -7.72 -16.47
N GLY A 45 0.49 -7.75 -17.68
CA GLY A 45 1.46 -8.76 -18.10
C GLY A 45 2.68 -8.81 -17.19
N VAL A 46 3.09 -7.68 -16.59
CA VAL A 46 4.25 -7.61 -15.70
C VAL A 46 4.09 -8.49 -14.45
N LEU A 47 2.86 -8.70 -13.97
CA LEU A 47 2.59 -9.44 -12.73
C LEU A 47 2.84 -10.95 -12.88
N GLY A 48 2.81 -11.48 -14.10
CA GLY A 48 3.01 -12.91 -14.35
C GLY A 48 4.48 -13.34 -14.37
N ASN A 49 5.37 -12.51 -14.93
CA ASN A 49 6.77 -12.89 -15.17
C ASN A 49 7.75 -11.70 -15.26
N GLY A 50 7.32 -10.47 -14.97
CA GLY A 50 8.13 -9.26 -15.11
C GLY A 50 8.66 -8.70 -13.79
N LEU A 51 8.40 -9.35 -12.66
CA LEU A 51 8.67 -8.81 -11.33
C LEU A 51 10.12 -9.01 -10.84
N ASP A 52 10.89 -9.90 -11.46
CA ASP A 52 12.23 -10.31 -10.99
C ASP A 52 13.25 -9.16 -10.89
N LYS A 53 13.03 -8.04 -11.58
CA LYS A 53 13.90 -6.86 -11.55
C LYS A 53 13.56 -5.86 -10.45
N TYR A 54 12.44 -6.02 -9.75
CA TYR A 54 11.99 -5.09 -8.72
C TYR A 54 12.25 -5.66 -7.33
N ASP A 55 12.68 -4.82 -6.41
CA ASP A 55 12.78 -5.16 -5.00
C ASP A 55 11.42 -5.08 -4.31
N THR A 56 10.53 -4.22 -4.81
CA THR A 56 9.19 -4.00 -4.24
C THR A 56 8.19 -3.69 -5.34
N VAL A 57 6.98 -4.18 -5.15
CA VAL A 57 5.82 -3.86 -5.98
C VAL A 57 4.80 -3.13 -5.12
N LEU A 58 4.49 -1.88 -5.47
CA LEU A 58 3.44 -1.07 -4.87
C LEU A 58 2.18 -1.18 -5.74
N PHE A 59 1.09 -1.63 -5.15
CA PHE A 59 -0.23 -1.68 -5.78
C PHE A 59 -1.02 -0.43 -5.41
N TYR A 60 -1.29 0.40 -6.42
CA TYR A 60 -2.24 1.49 -6.34
C TYR A 60 -3.31 1.26 -7.39
N THR A 61 -4.22 0.35 -7.05
CA THR A 61 -5.14 -0.32 -7.97
C THR A 61 -6.58 -0.07 -7.58
N ASP A 62 -7.53 -0.18 -8.52
CA ASP A 62 -8.96 -0.07 -8.27
C ASP A 62 -9.76 -1.07 -9.11
N VAL A 63 -10.54 -1.88 -8.40
CA VAL A 63 -11.32 -2.99 -8.97
C VAL A 63 -10.39 -3.92 -9.81
N GLY A 64 -10.97 -4.85 -10.55
CA GLY A 64 -10.29 -5.68 -11.55
C GLY A 64 -10.10 -7.13 -11.14
N GLU A 65 -9.60 -7.91 -12.09
CA GLU A 65 -9.36 -9.35 -11.95
C GLU A 65 -7.90 -9.70 -12.21
N LEU A 66 -7.39 -10.70 -11.47
CA LEU A 66 -6.11 -11.34 -11.79
C LEU A 66 -6.40 -12.66 -12.49
N THR A 67 -5.71 -12.90 -13.59
CA THR A 67 -5.59 -14.26 -14.11
C THR A 67 -4.76 -15.12 -13.13
N ALA A 68 -4.96 -16.43 -13.16
CA ALA A 68 -4.20 -17.36 -12.32
C ALA A 68 -2.67 -17.22 -12.50
N ALA A 69 -2.20 -16.89 -13.71
CA ALA A 69 -0.78 -16.68 -13.98
C ALA A 69 -0.24 -15.40 -13.32
N GLN A 70 -1.03 -14.30 -13.34
CA GLN A 70 -0.66 -13.04 -12.70
C GLN A 70 -0.65 -13.15 -11.18
N GLU A 71 -1.67 -13.79 -10.59
CA GLU A 71 -1.71 -14.05 -9.15
C GLU A 71 -0.54 -14.95 -8.73
N THR A 72 -0.27 -16.03 -9.48
CA THR A 72 0.86 -16.93 -9.19
C THR A 72 2.20 -16.22 -9.28
N GLY A 73 2.41 -15.38 -10.30
CA GLY A 73 3.64 -14.60 -10.47
C GLY A 73 3.88 -13.63 -9.32
N LEU A 74 2.86 -12.84 -8.96
CA LEU A 74 2.88 -11.92 -7.83
C LEU A 74 3.19 -12.65 -6.51
N LEU A 75 2.42 -13.69 -6.19
CA LEU A 75 2.61 -14.43 -4.93
C LEU A 75 3.96 -15.13 -4.86
N THR A 76 4.49 -15.61 -5.99
CA THR A 76 5.81 -16.23 -6.06
C THR A 76 6.89 -15.20 -5.76
N HIS A 77 6.87 -14.05 -6.45
CA HIS A 77 7.82 -12.96 -6.23
C HIS A 77 7.94 -12.59 -4.75
N ILE A 78 6.79 -12.37 -4.10
CA ILE A 78 6.73 -11.99 -2.68
C ILE A 78 7.23 -13.15 -1.81
N ARG A 79 6.73 -14.38 -2.02
CA ARG A 79 7.09 -15.53 -1.18
C ARG A 79 8.59 -15.83 -1.22
N THR A 80 9.27 -15.49 -2.32
CA THR A 80 10.72 -15.67 -2.50
C THR A 80 11.58 -14.50 -2.04
N GLY A 81 11.00 -13.41 -1.54
CA GLY A 81 11.75 -12.30 -0.94
C GLY A 81 11.46 -10.92 -1.51
N GLY A 82 10.65 -10.81 -2.58
CA GLY A 82 10.18 -9.52 -3.07
C GLY A 82 9.27 -8.82 -2.06
N GLY A 83 9.35 -7.49 -2.01
CA GLY A 83 8.49 -6.65 -1.17
C GLY A 83 7.12 -6.42 -1.82
N PHE A 84 6.07 -6.36 -0.99
CA PHE A 84 4.74 -5.92 -1.42
C PHE A 84 4.28 -4.72 -0.60
N PHE A 85 3.74 -3.72 -1.29
CA PHE A 85 3.10 -2.57 -0.67
C PHE A 85 1.70 -2.35 -1.28
N GLY A 86 0.65 -2.67 -0.54
CA GLY A 86 -0.73 -2.32 -0.91
C GLY A 86 -1.09 -0.91 -0.43
N LEU A 87 -1.59 -0.07 -1.34
CA LEU A 87 -2.02 1.28 -1.03
C LEU A 87 -3.53 1.45 -1.28
N HIS A 88 -4.24 2.03 -0.32
CA HIS A 88 -5.65 2.43 -0.43
C HIS A 88 -6.57 1.30 -0.94
N THR A 89 -7.12 1.47 -2.15
CA THR A 89 -8.01 0.56 -2.88
C THR A 89 -7.37 -0.77 -3.28
N ALA A 90 -6.07 -0.98 -3.04
CA ALA A 90 -5.45 -2.31 -3.13
C ALA A 90 -6.21 -3.37 -2.29
N ALA A 91 -6.80 -3.00 -1.15
CA ALA A 91 -7.63 -3.91 -0.35
C ALA A 91 -9.05 -4.13 -0.91
N ALA A 92 -9.47 -3.31 -1.88
CA ALA A 92 -10.76 -3.40 -2.57
C ALA A 92 -10.66 -4.08 -3.96
N SER A 93 -9.46 -4.12 -4.55
CA SER A 93 -9.16 -4.78 -5.82
C SER A 93 -9.16 -6.30 -5.72
N PHE A 94 -9.33 -6.98 -6.88
CA PHE A 94 -9.11 -8.41 -7.06
C PHE A 94 -9.91 -9.31 -6.09
N ARG A 95 -11.18 -8.96 -5.85
CA ARG A 95 -12.02 -9.58 -4.81
C ARG A 95 -12.16 -11.10 -4.91
N GLU A 96 -12.05 -11.66 -6.11
CA GLU A 96 -12.13 -13.10 -6.37
C GLU A 96 -10.77 -13.83 -6.25
N ALA A 97 -9.65 -13.10 -6.09
CA ALA A 97 -8.31 -13.64 -5.95
C ALA A 97 -8.01 -13.97 -4.48
N GLU A 98 -8.43 -15.16 -4.04
CA GLU A 98 -8.27 -15.60 -2.64
C GLU A 98 -6.80 -15.60 -2.18
N GLY A 99 -5.86 -15.96 -3.06
CA GLY A 99 -4.44 -15.98 -2.75
C GLY A 99 -3.87 -14.58 -2.52
N TYR A 100 -4.30 -13.61 -3.33
CA TYR A 100 -3.99 -12.19 -3.15
C TYR A 100 -4.47 -11.68 -1.79
N HIS A 101 -5.74 -11.87 -1.43
CA HIS A 101 -6.26 -11.41 -0.14
C HIS A 101 -5.67 -12.17 1.04
N GLY A 102 -5.36 -13.45 0.88
CA GLY A 102 -4.62 -14.23 1.87
C GLY A 102 -3.19 -13.72 2.09
N MET A 103 -2.53 -13.20 1.05
CA MET A 103 -1.23 -12.55 1.15
C MET A 103 -1.34 -11.15 1.74
N LEU A 104 -2.33 -10.35 1.33
CA LEU A 104 -2.50 -8.99 1.81
C LEU A 104 -2.93 -8.93 3.29
N ASN A 105 -3.66 -9.95 3.76
CA ASN A 105 -4.35 -9.94 5.06
C ASN A 105 -5.20 -8.66 5.23
N GLY A 106 -5.86 -8.22 4.17
CA GLY A 106 -6.66 -7.01 4.15
C GLY A 106 -7.75 -7.12 3.09
N PHE A 107 -8.97 -6.82 3.48
CA PHE A 107 -10.13 -6.83 2.59
C PHE A 107 -11.05 -5.67 2.94
N PHE A 108 -11.31 -4.81 1.97
CA PHE A 108 -12.12 -3.61 2.15
C PHE A 108 -13.56 -3.95 2.53
N ASP A 109 -14.04 -3.33 3.62
CA ASP A 109 -15.40 -3.51 4.17
C ASP A 109 -16.23 -2.21 4.22
N GLY A 110 -15.66 -1.10 3.76
CA GLY A 110 -16.33 0.21 3.69
C GLY A 110 -15.42 1.35 4.13
N HIS A 111 -15.97 2.56 4.15
CA HIS A 111 -15.30 3.73 4.69
C HIS A 111 -16.31 4.74 5.26
N SER A 112 -15.84 5.65 6.11
CA SER A 112 -16.58 6.86 6.48
C SER A 112 -16.63 7.81 5.26
N PRO A 113 -17.55 8.79 5.21
CA PRO A 113 -17.50 9.83 4.18
C PRO A 113 -16.13 10.50 4.10
N TYR A 114 -15.76 11.02 2.93
CA TYR A 114 -14.55 11.82 2.76
C TYR A 114 -14.53 13.00 3.74
N MET A 115 -13.55 13.03 4.64
CA MET A 115 -13.54 13.94 5.79
C MET A 115 -12.13 14.18 6.34
N ASP A 116 -12.02 15.18 7.21
CA ASP A 116 -10.81 15.38 8.01
C ASP A 116 -10.77 14.42 9.19
N PHE A 117 -9.62 13.78 9.44
CA PHE A 117 -9.38 13.00 10.64
C PHE A 117 -7.90 13.00 11.03
N THR A 118 -7.60 12.48 12.22
CA THR A 118 -6.24 12.32 12.71
C THR A 118 -5.83 10.86 12.60
N VAL A 119 -4.67 10.63 11.99
CA VAL A 119 -3.98 9.34 12.05
C VAL A 119 -3.09 9.34 13.27
N ASN A 120 -3.31 8.39 14.17
CA ASN A 120 -2.51 8.18 15.36
C ASN A 120 -1.39 7.16 15.07
N VAL A 121 -0.15 7.51 15.41
CA VAL A 121 1.02 6.63 15.22
C VAL A 121 1.19 5.77 16.47
N SER A 122 0.82 4.49 16.38
CA SER A 122 0.79 3.58 17.53
C SER A 122 2.13 2.91 17.84
N ASP A 123 2.90 2.59 16.79
CA ASP A 123 4.26 2.07 16.92
C ASP A 123 5.22 3.16 16.43
N THR A 124 6.01 3.73 17.33
CA THR A 124 6.95 4.82 17.01
C THR A 124 8.39 4.35 16.82
N GLU A 125 8.66 3.06 17.06
CA GLU A 125 10.00 2.46 16.94
C GLU A 125 10.21 1.78 15.58
N HIS A 126 9.12 1.44 14.88
CA HIS A 126 9.21 0.81 13.56
C HIS A 126 9.86 1.77 12.52
N PRO A 127 10.78 1.30 11.64
CA PRO A 127 11.48 2.17 10.68
C PRO A 127 10.58 3.00 9.77
N ILE A 128 9.36 2.53 9.46
CA ILE A 128 8.36 3.29 8.69
C ILE A 128 7.90 4.54 9.45
N THR A 129 7.65 4.39 10.75
CA THR A 129 7.03 5.40 11.61
C THR A 129 8.00 6.14 12.51
N GLU A 130 9.29 5.79 12.49
CA GLU A 130 10.30 6.41 13.35
C GLU A 130 10.31 7.95 13.21
N GLY A 131 10.08 8.63 14.33
CA GLY A 131 10.03 10.09 14.40
C GLY A 131 8.76 10.75 13.83
N LEU A 132 7.80 9.97 13.32
CA LEU A 132 6.48 10.50 12.99
C LEU A 132 5.67 10.73 14.27
N THR A 133 4.92 11.82 14.28
CA THR A 133 3.86 12.07 15.25
C THR A 133 2.51 11.94 14.58
N ASP A 134 1.45 11.91 15.38
CA ASP A 134 0.07 12.01 14.88
C ASP A 134 -0.07 13.15 13.88
N PHE A 135 -0.80 12.89 12.79
CA PHE A 135 -0.95 13.84 11.69
C PHE A 135 -2.39 13.87 11.19
N LYS A 136 -2.81 15.06 10.74
CA LYS A 136 -4.15 15.28 10.17
C LYS A 136 -4.12 15.05 8.67
N VAL A 137 -5.19 14.46 8.15
CA VAL A 137 -5.41 14.21 6.74
C VAL A 137 -6.86 14.51 6.38
N THR A 138 -7.11 14.73 5.10
CA THR A 138 -8.44 14.70 4.50
C THR A 138 -8.46 13.49 3.56
N ASP A 139 -9.26 12.47 3.87
CA ASP A 139 -9.32 11.21 3.12
C ASP A 139 -10.62 10.44 3.46
N GLU A 140 -10.77 9.23 2.96
CA GLU A 140 -11.75 8.23 3.39
C GLU A 140 -11.14 7.33 4.48
N LEU A 141 -11.76 7.33 5.67
CA LEU A 141 -11.34 6.45 6.76
C LEU A 141 -11.87 5.03 6.51
N TYR A 142 -10.97 4.11 6.14
CA TYR A 142 -11.32 2.75 5.74
C TYR A 142 -11.61 1.81 6.92
N TYR A 143 -12.55 0.91 6.68
CA TYR A 143 -12.83 -0.26 7.50
C TYR A 143 -12.35 -1.51 6.76
N LEU A 144 -11.55 -2.33 7.44
CA LEU A 144 -10.94 -3.51 6.85
C LEU A 144 -11.37 -4.76 7.62
N LYS A 145 -11.64 -5.82 6.88
CA LYS A 145 -11.62 -7.19 7.37
C LYS A 145 -10.20 -7.71 7.28
N HIS A 146 -9.60 -8.01 8.42
CA HIS A 146 -8.30 -8.67 8.50
C HIS A 146 -8.17 -9.51 9.78
N ASN A 147 -7.18 -10.40 9.82
CA ASN A 147 -6.79 -11.05 11.06
C ASN A 147 -5.75 -10.17 11.79
N PRO A 148 -6.11 -9.53 12.93
CA PRO A 148 -5.19 -8.66 13.67
C PRO A 148 -4.03 -9.42 14.33
N GLU A 149 -4.15 -10.74 14.54
CA GLU A 149 -3.04 -11.55 15.08
C GLU A 149 -1.98 -11.90 14.03
N ALA A 150 -2.35 -11.80 12.75
CA ALA A 150 -1.46 -12.07 11.62
C ALA A 150 -0.69 -10.83 11.15
N SER A 151 -0.84 -9.67 11.83
CA SER A 151 -0.18 -8.43 11.44
C SER A 151 0.24 -7.59 12.64
N ARG A 152 1.20 -6.70 12.40
CA ARG A 152 1.61 -5.66 13.34
C ARG A 152 1.06 -4.33 12.86
N HIS A 153 0.33 -3.63 13.72
CA HIS A 153 -0.31 -2.37 13.38
C HIS A 153 0.61 -1.20 13.73
N LEU A 154 0.78 -0.28 12.79
CA LEU A 154 1.63 0.90 12.93
C LEU A 154 0.84 2.17 13.23
N MET A 155 -0.39 2.24 12.71
CA MET A 155 -1.23 3.43 12.81
C MET A 155 -2.71 3.07 12.89
N HIS A 156 -3.47 3.94 13.54
CA HIS A 156 -4.92 3.87 13.67
C HIS A 156 -5.57 5.22 13.42
N ALA A 157 -6.89 5.24 13.22
CA ALA A 157 -7.69 6.45 13.22
C ALA A 157 -9.01 6.18 13.96
N TYR A 158 -9.46 7.16 14.73
CA TYR A 158 -10.76 7.13 15.39
C TYR A 158 -11.82 7.75 14.47
N ASP A 159 -12.88 6.99 14.19
CA ASP A 159 -14.05 7.42 13.43
C ASP A 159 -15.13 7.93 14.39
N GLU A 160 -15.24 9.27 14.51
CA GLU A 160 -16.26 9.91 15.34
C GLU A 160 -17.69 9.63 14.87
N THR A 161 -17.88 9.30 13.58
CA THR A 161 -19.21 9.03 13.01
C THR A 161 -19.77 7.68 13.45
N LYS A 162 -18.89 6.78 13.92
CA LYS A 162 -19.22 5.43 14.35
C LYS A 162 -18.84 5.09 15.79
N ASP A 163 -18.02 5.92 16.44
CA ASP A 163 -17.44 5.62 17.76
C ASP A 163 -16.57 4.35 17.73
N GLU A 164 -15.75 4.22 16.68
CA GLU A 164 -14.89 3.05 16.41
C GLU A 164 -13.45 3.49 16.07
N THR A 165 -12.47 2.62 16.32
CA THR A 165 -11.06 2.84 15.92
C THR A 165 -10.66 1.81 14.88
N HIS A 166 -10.10 2.27 13.76
CA HIS A 166 -9.71 1.43 12.64
C HIS A 166 -8.20 1.46 12.40
N VAL A 167 -7.66 0.34 11.92
CA VAL A 167 -6.24 0.21 11.57
C VAL A 167 -6.01 0.90 10.24
N MET A 168 -5.05 1.83 10.19
CA MET A 168 -4.71 2.58 8.97
C MET A 168 -3.45 2.05 8.29
N ALA A 169 -2.53 1.46 9.04
CA ALA A 169 -1.30 0.91 8.49
C ALA A 169 -0.90 -0.35 9.25
N PHE A 170 -0.53 -1.40 8.52
CA PHE A 170 -0.03 -2.63 9.13
C PHE A 170 0.97 -3.34 8.23
N HIS A 171 1.74 -4.25 8.83
CA HIS A 171 2.71 -5.05 8.10
C HIS A 171 2.79 -6.47 8.65
N HIS A 172 3.30 -7.37 7.81
CA HIS A 172 3.67 -8.74 8.17
C HIS A 172 4.63 -9.32 7.12
N THR A 173 4.88 -10.63 7.20
CA THR A 173 5.66 -11.35 6.20
C THR A 173 4.79 -12.35 5.44
N TYR A 174 5.14 -12.62 4.19
CA TYR A 174 4.56 -13.70 3.40
C TYR A 174 5.68 -14.49 2.72
N GLY A 175 5.94 -15.72 3.20
CA GLY A 175 7.18 -16.42 2.87
C GLY A 175 8.39 -15.63 3.35
N ALA A 176 9.33 -15.35 2.45
CA ALA A 176 10.51 -14.53 2.72
C ALA A 176 10.27 -13.01 2.48
N GLY A 177 9.17 -12.63 1.85
CA GLY A 177 8.85 -11.24 1.53
C GLY A 177 8.21 -10.48 2.68
N ARG A 178 8.37 -9.15 2.66
CA ARG A 178 7.71 -8.21 3.58
C ARG A 178 6.49 -7.60 2.90
N VAL A 179 5.37 -7.59 3.61
CA VAL A 179 4.09 -7.05 3.16
C VAL A 179 3.75 -5.85 4.02
N PHE A 180 3.53 -4.69 3.39
CA PHE A 180 3.06 -3.48 4.02
C PHE A 180 1.72 -3.06 3.38
N TYR A 181 0.77 -2.61 4.19
CA TYR A 181 -0.46 -2.02 3.72
C TYR A 181 -0.68 -0.66 4.39
N PHE A 182 -1.12 0.32 3.60
CA PHE A 182 -1.50 1.65 4.07
C PHE A 182 -2.84 2.07 3.46
N ALA A 183 -3.81 2.39 4.31
CA ALA A 183 -5.21 2.60 3.91
C ALA A 183 -5.47 3.96 3.25
N LEU A 184 -4.63 4.96 3.48
CA LEU A 184 -4.77 6.29 2.88
C LEU A 184 -4.42 6.29 1.40
N GLY A 185 -4.91 7.27 0.65
CA GLY A 185 -4.47 7.52 -0.73
C GLY A 185 -5.56 7.87 -1.74
N HIS A 186 -6.69 8.42 -1.30
CA HIS A 186 -7.81 8.74 -2.19
C HIS A 186 -7.46 9.74 -3.29
N ASP A 187 -6.78 10.84 -2.95
CA ASP A 187 -6.49 11.93 -3.88
C ASP A 187 -5.28 12.80 -3.48
N MET A 188 -5.08 13.89 -4.23
CA MET A 188 -4.01 14.86 -3.99
C MET A 188 -4.03 15.49 -2.60
N ALA A 189 -5.18 15.62 -1.93
CA ALA A 189 -5.25 16.25 -0.60
C ALA A 189 -4.45 15.45 0.43
N VAL A 190 -4.47 14.12 0.35
CA VAL A 190 -3.64 13.26 1.20
C VAL A 190 -2.27 12.98 0.59
N LEU A 191 -2.16 12.87 -0.74
CA LEU A 191 -0.89 12.61 -1.43
C LEU A 191 0.15 13.73 -1.25
N GLU A 192 -0.29 14.98 -1.08
CA GLU A 192 0.59 16.13 -0.80
C GLU A 192 0.98 16.24 0.68
N ASN A 193 0.38 15.43 1.58
CA ASN A 193 0.69 15.48 3.00
C ASN A 193 2.13 14.97 3.26
N PRO A 194 2.99 15.75 3.93
CA PRO A 194 4.39 15.34 4.17
C PRO A 194 4.55 14.05 4.98
N SER A 195 3.65 13.81 5.94
CA SER A 195 3.65 12.56 6.72
C SER A 195 3.26 11.39 5.85
N PHE A 196 2.26 11.55 4.97
CA PHE A 196 1.89 10.52 3.98
C PHE A 196 3.07 10.19 3.07
N GLN A 197 3.72 11.18 2.46
CA GLN A 197 4.87 10.95 1.56
C GLN A 197 6.03 10.25 2.28
N THR A 198 6.28 10.62 3.54
CA THR A 198 7.28 9.93 4.38
C THR A 198 6.94 8.45 4.55
N VAL A 199 5.68 8.12 4.83
CA VAL A 199 5.19 6.74 4.97
C VAL A 199 5.27 5.98 3.65
N ILE A 200 4.90 6.59 2.52
CA ILE A 200 5.01 5.95 1.20
C ILE A 200 6.44 5.54 0.90
N ARG A 201 7.38 6.49 1.02
CA ARG A 201 8.80 6.26 0.75
C ARG A 201 9.37 5.18 1.66
N ARG A 202 9.16 5.30 2.98
CA ARG A 202 9.69 4.34 3.96
C ARG A 202 9.00 2.98 3.87
N GLY A 203 7.71 2.94 3.55
CA GLY A 203 6.97 1.70 3.31
C GLY A 203 7.57 0.89 2.16
N ALA A 204 7.87 1.55 1.04
CA ALA A 204 8.54 0.92 -0.09
C ALA A 204 9.94 0.40 0.27
N LEU A 205 10.76 1.24 0.92
CA LEU A 205 12.11 0.85 1.36
C LEU A 205 12.10 -0.31 2.36
N TRP A 206 11.19 -0.28 3.34
CA TRP A 206 11.07 -1.33 4.34
C TRP A 206 10.60 -2.65 3.71
N ALA A 207 9.62 -2.60 2.81
CA ALA A 207 9.15 -3.79 2.08
C ALA A 207 10.28 -4.43 1.25
N GLY A 208 11.13 -3.61 0.63
CA GLY A 208 12.32 -4.05 -0.11
C GLY A 208 13.56 -4.29 0.74
N ASN A 209 13.43 -4.37 2.07
CA ASN A 209 14.51 -4.65 3.02
C ASN A 209 15.72 -3.68 2.90
N ARG A 210 15.44 -2.40 2.62
CA ARG A 210 16.42 -1.32 2.62
C ARG A 210 16.47 -0.55 3.94
N ILE A 211 15.46 -0.70 4.80
CA ILE A 211 15.41 -0.20 6.18
C ILE A 211 14.71 -1.19 7.11
#